data_AF-A0A3P8TCN0-F1
#
_entry.id   AF-A0A3P8TCN0-F1
#
_cell.length_a   1.000
_cell.length_b   1.000
_cell.length_c   1.000
_cell.angle_alpha   90.00
_cell.angle_beta   90.00
_cell.angle_gamma   90.00
#
_symmetry.space_group_name_H-M   'P 1'
#
loop_
_entity.id
_entity.type
_entity.pdbx_description
1 polymer ?
#
loop_
_entity_poly.entity_id
_entity_poly.type
_entity_poly.pdbx_seq_one_letter_code
_entity_poly.pdbx_strand_id
1 'polypeptide(L)'
;MDKERKSSQQYGSLEKTQIVQGAAEKSDVVSMADSTITIEDIEGELFRIERIRDILVRRESELRYMMDDIQLCKEITRLKQELQKLVSIPDKDKSKEAREREEELLQQINKLVETRDFLVDDVEFERLREREEDREMAAFLQARFPKVASKSQQTSAPFITKTGLTLLKDCCGFTCSVM
;
A
#
# COMPACT_ATOMS: atom_id res chain seq x y z
N MET A 1 -5.53 15.57 31.07
CA MET A 1 -4.29 15.78 30.29
C MET A 1 -4.12 14.52 29.45
N ASP A 2 -4.95 14.36 28.42
CA ASP A 2 -4.98 13.16 27.59
C ASP A 2 -3.96 13.29 26.47
N LYS A 3 -3.06 12.31 26.43
CA LYS A 3 -1.93 12.23 25.50
C LYS A 3 -2.47 11.68 24.18
N GLU A 4 -2.51 12.52 23.14
CA GLU A 4 -2.87 12.13 21.78
C GLU A 4 -2.00 10.94 21.32
N ARG A 5 -2.64 9.76 21.20
CA ARG A 5 -2.07 8.62 20.46
C ARG A 5 -2.21 8.93 18.97
N LYS A 6 -1.09 9.25 18.33
CA LYS A 6 -0.99 9.31 16.86
C LYS A 6 -1.44 7.97 16.29
N SER A 7 -2.52 7.99 15.53
CA SER A 7 -3.04 6.86 14.78
C SER A 7 -1.96 6.38 13.81
N SER A 8 -1.56 5.12 13.94
CA SER A 8 -0.63 4.44 13.04
C SER A 8 -1.04 4.64 11.59
N GLN A 9 -0.10 5.08 10.75
CA GLN A 9 -0.31 5.26 9.33
C GLN A 9 -0.70 3.92 8.71
N GLN A 10 -1.95 3.83 8.28
CA GLN A 10 -2.55 2.63 7.73
C GLN A 10 -2.01 2.40 6.32
N TYR A 11 -1.36 1.26 6.12
CA TYR A 11 -0.98 0.80 4.80
C TYR A 11 -2.24 0.48 3.99
N GLY A 12 -2.35 1.03 2.76
CA GLY A 12 -3.40 0.65 1.82
C GLY A 12 -4.74 1.38 1.92
N SER A 13 -4.79 2.67 2.28
CA SER A 13 -6.04 3.45 2.14
C SER A 13 -6.40 3.60 0.66
N LEU A 14 -7.39 2.82 0.21
CA LEU A 14 -7.94 2.83 -1.14
C LEU A 14 -8.73 4.13 -1.38
N GLU A 15 -8.20 5.05 -2.18
CA GLU A 15 -9.00 6.10 -2.79
C GLU A 15 -9.70 5.53 -4.03
N LYS A 16 -11.03 5.64 -4.07
CA LYS A 16 -11.83 5.24 -5.22
C LYS A 16 -11.75 6.32 -6.31
N THR A 17 -11.24 5.97 -7.48
CA THR A 17 -11.38 6.81 -8.67
C THR A 17 -12.86 6.90 -9.06
N GLN A 18 -13.51 8.04 -8.78
CA GLN A 18 -14.85 8.30 -9.31
C GLN A 18 -14.74 8.58 -10.81
N ILE A 19 -15.23 7.65 -11.62
CA ILE A 19 -15.50 7.89 -13.04
C ILE A 19 -16.80 8.69 -13.11
N VAL A 20 -16.73 9.96 -13.49
CA VAL A 20 -17.92 10.77 -13.80
C VAL A 20 -18.50 10.25 -15.11
N GLN A 21 -19.53 9.41 -15.04
CA GLN A 21 -20.33 9.01 -16.19
C GLN A 21 -21.33 10.13 -16.51
N GLY A 22 -21.15 10.77 -17.66
CA GLY A 22 -22.14 11.69 -18.21
C GLY A 22 -23.44 10.94 -18.53
N ALA A 23 -24.56 11.40 -17.96
CA ALA A 23 -25.88 10.86 -18.21
C ALA A 23 -26.32 11.11 -19.65
N ALA A 24 -26.75 10.06 -20.36
CA ALA A 24 -27.38 10.18 -21.67
C ALA A 24 -28.80 9.60 -21.61
N GLU A 25 -29.81 10.46 -21.69
CA GLU A 25 -31.19 10.06 -21.97
C GLU A 25 -31.49 10.18 -23.47
N LYS A 26 -31.82 9.02 -24.05
CA LYS A 26 -32.64 8.67 -25.23
C LYS A 26 -32.90 9.73 -26.34
N SER A 27 -32.35 9.47 -27.52
CA SER A 27 -33.10 9.50 -28.80
C SER A 27 -32.45 8.58 -29.84
N ASP A 28 -33.25 7.68 -30.40
CA ASP A 28 -32.89 6.62 -31.35
C ASP A 28 -32.79 7.15 -32.80
N VAL A 29 -31.65 7.75 -33.13
CA VAL A 29 -31.16 7.92 -34.51
C VAL A 29 -29.64 7.79 -34.48
N VAL A 30 -29.10 6.61 -34.80
CA VAL A 30 -27.64 6.43 -34.96
C VAL A 30 -27.22 7.02 -36.30
N SER A 31 -26.99 8.33 -36.31
CA SER A 31 -26.33 9.06 -37.39
C SER A 31 -24.85 8.69 -37.40
N MET A 32 -24.43 7.87 -38.37
CA MET A 32 -23.02 7.56 -38.65
C MET A 32 -22.37 8.68 -39.49
N ALA A 33 -22.54 9.93 -39.08
CA ALA A 33 -21.91 11.09 -39.71
C ALA A 33 -20.98 11.75 -38.70
N ASP A 34 -19.68 11.62 -38.98
CA ASP A 34 -18.52 12.28 -38.39
C ASP A 34 -18.40 12.23 -36.86
N SER A 35 -17.57 11.30 -36.39
CA SER A 35 -16.97 11.38 -35.06
C SER A 35 -16.33 12.76 -34.90
N THR A 36 -16.99 13.64 -34.14
CA THR A 36 -16.55 14.98 -33.72
C THR A 36 -15.42 14.91 -32.70
N ILE A 37 -14.54 13.91 -32.82
CA ILE A 37 -13.36 13.75 -31.98
C ILE A 37 -12.30 14.71 -32.51
N THR A 38 -12.03 15.74 -31.73
CA THR A 38 -10.99 16.72 -32.01
C THR A 38 -9.62 16.18 -31.59
N ILE A 39 -8.55 16.80 -32.06
CA ILE A 39 -7.18 16.43 -31.64
C ILE A 39 -7.05 16.65 -30.12
N GLU A 40 -7.67 17.71 -29.61
CA GLU A 40 -7.73 18.04 -28.19
C GLU A 40 -8.42 16.95 -27.36
N ASP A 41 -9.44 16.28 -27.91
CA ASP A 41 -10.12 15.16 -27.24
C ASP A 41 -9.19 13.94 -27.16
N ILE A 42 -8.46 13.62 -28.23
CA ILE A 42 -7.49 12.52 -28.25
C ILE A 42 -6.34 12.78 -27.27
N GLU A 43 -5.77 13.98 -27.28
CA GLU A 43 -4.73 14.40 -26.35
C GLU A 43 -5.22 14.34 -24.89
N GLY A 44 -6.48 14.75 -24.66
CA GLY A 44 -7.13 14.66 -23.36
C GLY A 44 -7.29 13.23 -22.85
N GLU A 45 -7.67 12.28 -23.71
CA GLU A 45 -7.74 10.86 -23.33
C GLU A 45 -6.35 10.24 -23.11
N LEU A 46 -5.36 10.58 -23.93
CA LEU A 46 -3.97 10.10 -23.74
C LEU A 46 -3.41 10.52 -22.38
N PHE A 47 -3.63 11.77 -21.98
CA PHE A 47 -3.22 12.26 -20.65
C PHE A 47 -3.92 11.50 -19.51
N ARG A 48 -5.20 11.14 -19.68
CA ARG A 48 -5.91 10.32 -18.69
C ARG A 48 -5.36 8.90 -18.62
N ILE A 49 -5.07 8.29 -19.77
CA ILE A 49 -4.49 6.94 -19.84
C ILE A 49 -3.12 6.92 -19.16
N GLU A 50 -2.28 7.90 -19.44
CA GLU A 50 -0.96 8.06 -18.81
C GLU A 50 -1.08 8.19 -17.29
N ARG A 51 -1.96 9.06 -16.81
CA ARG A 51 -2.21 9.20 -15.37
C ARG A 51 -2.70 7.89 -14.72
N ILE A 52 -3.60 7.16 -15.38
CA ILE A 52 -4.09 5.88 -14.87
C ILE A 52 -2.96 4.84 -14.82
N ARG A 53 -2.14 4.78 -15.87
CA ARG A 53 -0.96 3.89 -15.91
C ARG A 53 -0.04 4.17 -14.73
N ASP A 54 0.28 5.43 -14.48
CA ASP A 54 1.21 5.80 -13.40
C ASP A 54 0.66 5.40 -12.03
N ILE A 55 -0.65 5.63 -11.79
CA ILE A 55 -1.34 5.16 -10.57
C ILE A 55 -1.26 3.63 -10.43
N LEU A 56 -1.50 2.89 -11.51
CA LEU A 56 -1.48 1.43 -11.49
C LEU A 56 -0.07 0.89 -11.22
N VAL A 57 0.97 1.49 -11.79
CA VAL A 57 2.36 1.08 -11.57
C VAL A 57 2.76 1.31 -10.11
N ARG A 58 2.44 2.47 -9.52
CA ARG A 58 2.67 2.73 -8.08
C ARG A 58 1.94 1.71 -7.21
N ARG A 59 0.69 1.41 -7.58
CA ARG A 59 -0.12 0.40 -6.86
C ARG A 59 0.46 -1.01 -6.96
N GLU A 60 0.99 -1.38 -8.11
CA GLU A 60 1.66 -2.66 -8.31
C GLU A 60 2.89 -2.78 -7.40
N SER A 61 3.70 -1.71 -7.31
CA SER A 61 4.84 -1.65 -6.39
C SER A 61 4.41 -1.85 -4.94
N GLU A 62 3.38 -1.14 -4.46
CA GLU A 62 2.83 -1.36 -3.10
C GLU A 62 2.37 -2.81 -2.87
N LEU A 63 1.71 -3.41 -3.87
CA LEU A 63 1.28 -4.81 -3.80
C LEU A 63 2.46 -5.77 -3.69
N ARG A 64 3.58 -5.48 -4.36
CA ARG A 64 4.80 -6.26 -4.28
C ARG A 64 5.42 -6.19 -2.88
N TYR A 65 5.54 -4.99 -2.30
CA TYR A 65 5.98 -4.82 -0.90
C TYR A 65 5.11 -5.60 0.09
N MET A 66 3.78 -5.58 -0.07
CA MET A 66 2.89 -6.38 0.78
C MET A 66 3.10 -7.88 0.61
N MET A 67 3.30 -8.34 -0.61
CA MET A 67 3.57 -9.76 -0.87
C MET A 67 4.86 -10.21 -0.18
N ASP A 68 5.91 -9.39 -0.23
CA ASP A 68 7.19 -9.66 0.41
C ASP A 68 7.06 -9.65 1.95
N ASP A 69 6.35 -8.67 2.55
CA ASP A 69 6.06 -8.64 3.99
C ASP A 69 5.26 -9.89 4.44
N ILE A 70 4.29 -10.33 3.64
CA ILE A 70 3.52 -11.55 3.90
C ILE A 70 4.45 -12.78 3.91
N GLN A 71 5.41 -12.86 2.97
CA GLN A 71 6.36 -13.98 2.91
C GLN A 71 7.29 -13.97 4.13
N LEU A 72 7.82 -12.81 4.51
CA LEU A 72 8.64 -12.65 5.72
C LEU A 72 7.85 -13.05 6.97
N CYS A 73 6.61 -12.57 7.10
CA CYS A 73 5.73 -12.91 8.23
C CYS A 73 5.42 -14.40 8.32
N LYS A 74 5.19 -15.08 7.19
CA LYS A 74 4.98 -16.54 7.14
C LYS A 74 6.21 -17.29 7.66
N GLU A 75 7.40 -16.90 7.20
CA GLU A 75 8.63 -17.55 7.61
C GLU A 75 8.97 -17.29 9.09
N ILE A 76 8.82 -16.05 9.55
CA ILE A 76 8.96 -15.69 10.97
C ILE A 76 7.99 -16.53 11.82
N THR A 77 6.74 -16.70 11.38
CA THR A 77 5.74 -17.49 12.11
C THR A 77 6.14 -18.96 12.17
N ARG A 78 6.63 -19.54 11.07
CA ARG A 78 7.14 -20.92 11.02
C ARG A 78 8.29 -21.12 12.00
N LEU A 79 9.28 -20.24 11.98
CA LEU A 79 10.45 -20.31 12.87
C LEU A 79 10.05 -20.12 14.33
N LYS A 80 9.14 -19.18 14.63
CA LYS A 80 8.60 -18.97 15.99
C LYS A 80 7.89 -20.21 16.53
N GLN A 81 7.14 -20.93 15.69
CA GLN A 81 6.50 -22.19 16.08
C GLN A 81 7.53 -23.29 16.38
N GLU A 82 8.62 -23.37 15.63
CA GLU A 82 9.72 -24.29 15.92
C GLU A 82 10.42 -23.93 17.23
N LEU A 83 10.73 -22.65 17.43
CA LEU A 83 11.34 -22.12 18.64
C LEU A 83 10.49 -22.38 19.88
N GLN A 84 9.17 -22.17 19.79
CA GLN A 84 8.24 -22.38 20.90
C GLN A 84 8.26 -23.84 21.42
N LYS A 85 8.50 -24.82 20.54
CA LYS A 85 8.63 -26.22 20.95
C LYS A 85 9.87 -26.42 21.82
N LEU A 86 11.00 -25.80 21.47
CA LEU A 86 12.25 -25.90 22.24
C LEU A 86 12.14 -25.14 23.57
N VAL A 87 11.57 -23.92 23.55
CA VAL A 87 11.39 -23.08 24.74
C VAL A 87 10.44 -23.72 25.76
N SER A 88 9.50 -24.56 25.31
CA SER A 88 8.59 -25.29 26.21
C SER A 88 9.29 -26.35 27.08
N ILE A 89 10.52 -26.74 26.73
CA ILE A 89 11.33 -27.70 27.51
C ILE A 89 12.04 -26.93 28.63
N PRO A 90 11.88 -27.32 29.91
CA PRO A 90 12.62 -26.71 31.02
C PRO A 90 14.13 -26.75 30.78
N ASP A 91 14.85 -25.67 31.11
CA ASP A 91 16.29 -25.56 30.81
C ASP A 91 17.16 -26.65 31.44
N LYS A 92 16.71 -27.22 32.57
CA LYS A 92 17.38 -28.34 33.26
C LYS A 92 17.36 -29.64 32.43
N ASP A 93 16.30 -29.81 31.64
CA ASP A 93 16.04 -31.01 30.84
C ASP A 93 16.41 -30.80 29.37
N LYS A 94 16.93 -29.62 29.02
CA LYS A 94 17.26 -29.23 27.66
C LYS A 94 18.66 -29.71 27.27
N SER A 95 18.74 -30.48 26.18
CA SER A 95 20.02 -30.95 25.64
C SER A 95 20.90 -29.80 25.16
N LYS A 96 22.18 -30.05 24.90
CA LYS A 96 23.10 -29.04 24.35
C LYS A 96 22.69 -28.65 22.93
N GLU A 97 22.32 -29.65 22.12
CA GLU A 97 21.88 -29.48 20.74
C GLU A 97 20.57 -28.68 20.67
N ALA A 98 19.66 -28.91 21.61
CA ALA A 98 18.41 -28.14 21.70
C ALA A 98 18.68 -26.66 22.02
N ARG A 99 19.66 -26.36 22.88
CA ARG A 99 20.10 -24.98 23.18
C ARG A 99 20.78 -24.31 21.98
N GLU A 100 21.64 -25.02 21.28
CA GLU A 100 22.29 -24.51 20.06
C GLU A 100 21.24 -24.20 18.99
N ARG A 101 20.27 -25.10 18.78
CA ARG A 101 19.19 -24.87 17.82
C ARG A 101 18.25 -23.73 18.20
N GLU A 102 18.00 -23.53 19.50
CA GLU A 102 17.23 -22.39 20.01
C GLU A 102 17.90 -21.05 19.63
N GLU A 103 19.21 -20.95 19.85
CA GLU A 103 20.01 -19.77 19.49
C GLU A 103 20.03 -19.55 17.96
N GLU A 104 20.20 -20.60 17.16
CA GLU A 104 20.14 -20.51 15.70
C GLU A 104 18.78 -19.99 15.20
N LEU A 105 17.68 -20.48 15.77
CA LEU A 105 16.33 -20.03 15.41
C LEU A 105 16.12 -18.56 15.79
N LEU A 106 16.61 -18.13 16.95
CA LEU A 106 16.55 -16.73 17.38
C LEU A 106 17.31 -15.82 16.41
N GLN A 107 18.53 -16.20 16.00
CA GLN A 107 19.33 -15.45 15.04
C GLN A 107 18.64 -15.35 13.67
N GLN A 108 18.05 -16.44 13.18
CA GLN A 108 17.30 -16.43 11.93
C GLN A 108 16.05 -15.54 12.00
N ILE A 109 15.29 -15.60 13.11
CA ILE A 109 14.13 -14.74 13.32
C ILE A 109 14.54 -13.27 13.35
N ASN A 110 15.61 -12.91 14.07
CA ASN A 110 16.10 -11.54 14.14
C ASN A 110 16.48 -11.01 12.76
N LYS A 111 17.20 -11.81 11.97
CA LYS A 111 17.57 -11.42 10.59
C LYS A 111 16.35 -11.15 9.70
N LEU A 112 15.30 -11.95 9.83
CA LEU A 112 14.05 -11.72 9.08
C LEU A 112 13.30 -10.48 9.56
N VAL A 113 13.31 -10.20 10.86
CA VAL A 113 12.75 -8.97 11.42
C VAL A 113 13.51 -7.75 10.92
N GLU A 114 14.85 -7.79 10.93
CA GLU A 114 15.69 -6.72 10.35
C GLU A 114 15.37 -6.50 8.86
N THR A 115 15.26 -7.59 8.09
CA THR A 115 14.87 -7.51 6.66
C THR A 115 13.51 -6.86 6.47
N ARG A 116 12.55 -7.17 7.35
CA ARG A 116 11.23 -6.55 7.35
C ARG A 116 11.27 -5.08 7.74
N ASP A 117 12.12 -4.69 8.68
CA ASP A 117 12.31 -3.28 9.04
C ASP A 117 12.89 -2.49 7.85
N PHE A 118 13.88 -3.04 7.14
CA PHE A 118 14.38 -2.44 5.90
C PHE A 118 13.30 -2.27 4.82
N LEU A 119 12.38 -3.24 4.69
CA LEU A 119 11.27 -3.17 3.74
C LEU A 119 10.32 -2.00 4.07
N VAL A 120 10.11 -1.72 5.36
CA VAL A 120 9.29 -0.59 5.83
C VAL A 120 9.96 0.74 5.50
N ASP A 121 11.25 0.85 5.74
CA ASP A 121 12.02 2.05 5.42
C ASP A 121 12.03 2.33 3.90
N ASP A 122 12.18 1.28 3.09
CA ASP A 122 12.23 1.39 1.63
C ASP A 122 10.88 1.87 1.04
N VAL A 123 9.75 1.32 1.51
CA VAL A 123 8.43 1.78 1.05
C VAL A 123 8.09 3.19 1.53
N GLU A 124 8.59 3.61 2.70
CA GLU A 124 8.46 4.99 3.15
C GLU A 124 9.28 5.95 2.28
N PHE A 125 10.49 5.54 1.90
CA PHE A 125 11.33 6.29 0.98
C PHE A 125 10.67 6.46 -0.40
N GLU A 126 10.12 5.39 -0.97
CA GLU A 126 9.43 5.48 -2.26
C GLU A 126 8.21 6.42 -2.19
N ARG A 127 7.44 6.38 -1.11
CA ARG A 127 6.31 7.31 -0.90
C ARG A 127 6.73 8.78 -0.79
N LEU A 128 7.91 9.05 -0.24
CA LEU A 128 8.46 10.41 -0.20
C LEU A 128 8.86 10.86 -1.61
N ARG A 129 9.51 9.98 -2.37
CA ARG A 129 9.91 10.20 -3.75
C ARG A 129 8.71 10.52 -4.64
N GLU A 130 7.66 9.69 -4.60
CA GLU A 130 6.43 9.89 -5.37
C GLU A 130 5.75 11.23 -5.07
N ARG A 131 5.70 11.66 -3.79
CA ARG A 131 5.13 12.97 -3.42
C ARG A 131 5.92 14.14 -3.99
N GLU A 132 7.24 14.03 -4.04
CA GLU A 132 8.07 15.09 -4.60
C GLU A 132 7.94 15.14 -6.12
N GLU A 133 7.89 13.99 -6.81
CA GLU A 133 7.59 13.92 -8.25
C GLU A 133 6.24 14.56 -8.59
N ASP A 134 5.18 14.25 -7.82
CA ASP A 134 3.85 14.84 -8.01
C ASP A 134 3.86 16.37 -7.76
N ARG A 135 4.65 16.84 -6.79
CA ARG A 135 4.82 18.27 -6.51
C ARG A 135 5.50 19.00 -7.65
N GLU A 136 6.61 18.45 -8.16
CA GLU A 136 7.35 19.01 -9.28
C GLU A 136 6.48 19.04 -10.54
N MET A 137 5.73 17.96 -10.80
CA MET A 137 4.80 17.89 -11.93
C MET A 137 3.69 18.94 -11.82
N ALA A 138 3.08 19.10 -10.64
CA ALA A 138 2.05 20.11 -10.41
C ALA A 138 2.59 21.54 -10.59
N ALA A 139 3.80 21.82 -10.07
CA ALA A 139 4.46 23.11 -10.24
C ALA A 139 4.78 23.41 -11.71
N PHE A 140 5.28 22.41 -12.45
CA PHE A 140 5.55 22.52 -13.88
C PHE A 140 4.28 22.84 -14.68
N LEU A 141 3.19 22.11 -14.42
CA LEU A 141 1.90 22.35 -15.08
C LEU A 141 1.35 23.73 -14.75
N GLN A 142 1.48 24.19 -13.50
CA GLN A 142 1.04 25.54 -13.12
C GLN A 142 1.85 26.63 -13.84
N ALA A 143 3.16 26.44 -13.99
CA ALA A 143 4.05 27.39 -14.66
C ALA A 143 3.86 27.45 -16.19
N ARG A 144 3.61 26.30 -16.83
CA ARG A 144 3.49 26.19 -18.30
C ARG A 144 2.07 26.29 -18.81
N PHE A 145 1.08 25.83 -18.04
CA PHE A 145 -0.31 25.68 -18.46
C PHE A 145 -1.31 26.01 -17.32
N PRO A 146 -1.48 27.30 -16.95
CA PRO A 146 -2.31 27.71 -15.81
C PRO A 146 -3.79 27.29 -15.93
N LYS A 147 -4.30 27.05 -17.15
CA LYS A 147 -5.68 26.58 -17.39
C LYS A 147 -5.89 25.09 -17.05
N VAL A 148 -4.85 24.25 -17.12
CA VAL A 148 -4.93 22.79 -16.91
C VAL A 148 -4.91 22.44 -15.42
N ALA A 149 -4.24 23.25 -14.60
CA ALA A 149 -4.20 23.10 -13.14
C ALA A 149 -5.59 23.17 -12.46
N SER A 150 -6.55 23.88 -13.07
CA SER A 150 -7.91 24.03 -12.53
C SER A 150 -8.78 22.77 -12.68
N LYS A 151 -8.54 21.94 -13.69
CA LYS A 151 -9.26 20.67 -13.93
C LYS A 151 -8.65 19.48 -13.19
N SER A 152 -7.34 19.48 -12.93
CA SER A 152 -6.66 18.42 -12.19
C SER A 152 -6.91 18.46 -10.68
N GLN A 153 -7.28 19.63 -10.13
CA GLN A 153 -7.60 19.83 -8.70
C GLN A 153 -9.03 19.40 -8.30
N GLN A 154 -9.96 19.20 -9.25
CA GLN A 154 -11.32 18.77 -8.90
C GLN A 154 -11.43 17.30 -8.47
N THR A 155 -10.37 16.51 -8.65
CA THR A 155 -10.33 15.10 -8.19
C THR A 155 -9.48 14.88 -6.93
N SER A 156 -8.87 15.94 -6.37
CA SER A 156 -7.97 15.83 -5.20
C SER A 156 -8.66 16.05 -3.84
N ALA A 157 -9.95 15.72 -3.71
CA ALA A 157 -10.62 15.79 -2.41
C ALA A 157 -10.22 14.58 -1.53
N PRO A 158 -9.67 14.78 -0.32
CA PRO A 158 -9.35 13.69 0.59
C PRO A 158 -10.66 13.13 1.19
N PHE A 159 -11.20 12.08 0.59
CA PHE A 159 -12.38 11.39 1.10
C PHE A 159 -11.98 10.38 2.18
N ILE A 160 -12.05 10.82 3.44
CA ILE A 160 -11.95 9.96 4.62
C ILE A 160 -13.12 8.98 4.59
N THR A 161 -12.86 7.69 4.42
CA THR A 161 -13.87 6.64 4.62
C THR A 161 -13.50 5.73 5.78
N LYS A 162 -14.39 5.69 6.77
CA LYS A 162 -14.36 4.80 7.92
C LYS A 162 -14.72 3.38 7.46
N THR A 163 -13.76 2.55 7.09
CA THR A 163 -14.00 1.10 7.05
C THR A 163 -12.70 0.33 7.26
N GLY A 164 -12.29 0.22 8.53
CA GLY A 164 -11.28 -0.73 8.96
C GLY A 164 -11.81 -1.55 10.12
N LEU A 165 -12.15 -2.83 9.89
CA LEU A 165 -12.18 -3.81 10.98
C LEU A 165 -12.04 -5.29 10.58
N THR A 166 -12.06 -5.69 9.30
CA THR A 166 -12.20 -7.13 8.96
C THR A 166 -10.97 -7.84 8.38
N LEU A 167 -9.84 -7.15 8.15
CA LEU A 167 -8.65 -7.77 7.54
C LEU A 167 -7.47 -8.02 8.49
N LEU A 168 -7.56 -7.58 9.76
CA LEU A 168 -6.48 -7.72 10.74
C LEU A 168 -6.76 -8.82 11.78
N LYS A 169 -7.54 -9.83 11.42
CA LYS A 169 -7.84 -10.97 12.32
C LYS A 169 -6.87 -12.15 12.15
N ASP A 170 -6.11 -12.18 11.05
CA ASP A 170 -5.32 -13.37 10.70
C ASP A 170 -3.79 -13.21 10.87
N CYS A 171 -3.30 -12.01 11.25
CA CYS A 171 -1.86 -11.79 11.51
C CYS A 171 -1.48 -11.82 13.00
N CYS A 172 -2.46 -11.89 13.91
CA CYS A 172 -2.23 -11.99 15.35
C CYS A 172 -2.89 -13.24 15.91
N GLY A 173 -2.45 -14.41 15.47
CA GLY A 173 -2.81 -15.71 16.07
C GLY A 173 -2.19 -15.94 17.45
N PHE A 174 -1.98 -14.89 18.24
CA PHE A 174 -1.48 -14.97 19.61
C PHE A 174 -2.58 -14.49 20.56
N THR A 175 -3.30 -15.44 21.15
CA THR A 175 -4.02 -15.20 22.41
C THR A 175 -2.98 -14.97 23.51
N CYS A 176 -2.37 -13.78 23.54
CA CYS A 176 -1.61 -13.33 24.69
C CYS A 176 -2.63 -12.91 25.75
N SER A 177 -3.04 -13.84 26.62
CA SER A 177 -3.65 -13.45 27.89
C SER A 177 -2.53 -12.91 28.76
N VAL A 178 -2.44 -11.59 28.84
CA VAL A 178 -1.74 -10.94 29.96
C VAL A 178 -2.67 -11.03 31.16
N MET A 179 -2.34 -11.93 32.09
CA MET A 179 -2.63 -11.80 33.52
C MET A 179 -1.30 -11.88 34.26
#